data_AF-A0A7J5GZL5-F1
#
_entry.id   AF-A0A7J5GZL5-F1
#
_cell.length_a   1.000
_cell.length_b   1.000
_cell.length_c   1.000
_cell.angle_alpha   90.00
_cell.angle_beta   90.00
_cell.angle_gamma   90.00
#
_symmetry.space_group_name_H-M   'P 1'
#
loop_
_entity.id
_entity.type
_entity.pdbx_description
1 polymer ?
#
loop_
_entity_poly.entity_id
_entity_poly.type
_entity_poly.pdbx_seq_one_letter_code
_entity_poly.pdbx_strand_id
1 'polypeptide(L)'
;MAKIKKTKIEDLIPDDLNFNKGTQFGQSMIEKSLRTFGAGRSILIDKNNKIIAGNKTTEGFASAGMEDVIIIETTGNELVAVKRNDIDLDTKEGRELALADNATAAANLDWDEEAIAKAKEDFGIDNEAWGVPVDFGEDSEGDENPEKQLKRLKDDFILPPFSVLNTRTAEWQERRRAWLEIGIKSDEGRSEDLTFAKTAQPPIFYDTKNALRETLGREPQTEEVIAEMERLGLKTMTTTSIFDPVLTELSYRWFNIEGGRILDPFAGGSVRGIVAAKLNMPYVGNDLSEAQIRANKANAEEVLGISYPFFPQWTVGDSSQLEDVLSTNGISGDFDMIFSCPPYADLEVYSNDPRDISNMDYAQFIEAYKRIIKQSCSRLKNNRFAVFVVGDIRDKKGIYRNFVSHTIEAFTGCGLHYYNSLILVNQITSLAIRVRRQFNGTRKVGKVHQNVLVFCKGSVEETIDSFEELQVKKALEIFNKSRENSNLHDDVLVFYKGDPKNIKEDFGELHISDELPQ
;
A
#
# COMPACT_ATOMS: atom_id res chain seq x y z
N MET A 1 21.17 51.17 8.02
CA MET A 1 21.03 50.16 9.09
C MET A 1 19.60 49.70 9.07
N ALA A 2 19.36 48.38 9.01
CA ALA A 2 18.02 47.83 9.12
C ALA A 2 17.40 48.25 10.46
N LYS A 3 16.13 48.66 10.44
CA LYS A 3 15.43 49.11 11.64
C LYS A 3 14.94 47.88 12.40
N ILE A 4 15.38 47.73 13.65
CA ILE A 4 15.01 46.61 14.52
C ILE A 4 13.94 47.09 15.50
N LYS A 5 12.83 46.35 15.59
CA LYS A 5 11.74 46.60 16.53
C LYS A 5 11.47 45.35 17.37
N LYS A 6 11.18 45.54 18.65
CA LYS A 6 10.67 44.47 19.53
C LYS A 6 9.17 44.67 19.71
N THR A 7 8.41 43.58 19.66
CA THR A 7 6.94 43.57 19.77
C THR A 7 6.48 42.25 20.39
N LYS A 8 5.18 42.09 20.65
CA LYS A 8 4.60 40.83 21.10
C LYS A 8 3.97 40.08 19.94
N ILE A 9 3.85 38.76 20.07
CA ILE A 9 3.26 37.90 19.04
C ILE A 9 1.80 38.26 18.75
N GLU A 10 1.07 38.76 19.74
CA GLU A 10 -0.31 39.26 19.61
C GLU A 10 -0.44 40.52 18.74
N ASP A 11 0.66 41.25 18.53
CA ASP A 11 0.69 42.42 17.64
C ASP A 11 0.78 42.02 16.15
N LEU A 12 0.98 40.72 15.87
CA LEU A 12 1.00 40.18 14.51
C LEU A 12 -0.41 39.78 14.09
N ILE A 13 -0.75 40.05 12.83
CA ILE A 13 -2.07 39.77 12.27
C ILE A 13 -1.97 38.50 11.43
N PRO A 14 -2.71 37.42 11.76
CA PRO A 14 -2.75 36.22 10.94
C PRO A 14 -3.24 36.50 9.51
N ASP A 15 -2.79 35.69 8.56
CA ASP A 15 -3.31 35.72 7.21
C ASP A 15 -4.75 35.16 7.17
N ASP A 16 -5.70 36.02 6.81
CA ASP A 16 -7.11 35.71 6.68
C ASP A 16 -7.45 34.89 5.42
N LEU A 17 -6.48 34.70 4.51
CA LEU A 17 -6.57 33.85 3.32
C LEU A 17 -5.33 32.94 3.19
N ASN A 18 -4.87 32.37 4.31
CA ASN A 18 -3.68 31.53 4.33
C ASN A 18 -3.84 30.26 3.46
N PHE A 19 -2.96 30.09 2.48
CA PHE A 19 -2.98 28.93 1.57
C PHE A 19 -2.58 27.60 2.24
N ASN A 20 -2.13 27.60 3.50
CA ASN A 20 -1.78 26.37 4.22
C ASN A 20 -2.67 26.18 5.47
N LYS A 21 -3.55 25.16 5.45
CA LYS A 21 -4.40 24.75 6.59
C LYS A 21 -3.58 24.16 7.73
N GLY A 22 -2.43 23.58 7.43
CA GLY A 22 -1.62 22.81 8.37
C GLY A 22 -2.18 21.41 8.60
N THR A 23 -1.37 20.53 9.16
CA THR A 23 -1.84 19.19 9.58
C THR A 23 -1.70 19.07 11.10
N GLN A 24 -2.55 18.26 11.74
CA GLN A 24 -2.46 18.04 13.20
C GLN A 24 -1.08 17.46 13.59
N PHE A 25 -0.57 16.53 12.79
CA PHE A 25 0.75 15.94 13.00
C PHE A 25 1.86 16.98 12.82
N GLY A 26 1.83 17.75 11.73
CA GLY A 26 2.77 18.81 11.45
C GLY A 26 2.81 19.86 12.56
N GLN A 27 1.65 20.28 13.05
CA GLN A 27 1.52 21.23 14.14
C GLN A 27 2.13 20.69 15.45
N SER A 28 1.92 19.40 15.76
CA SER A 28 2.56 18.77 16.93
C SER A 28 4.09 18.71 16.81
N MET A 29 4.62 18.51 15.60
CA MET A 29 6.06 18.51 15.37
C MET A 29 6.64 19.92 15.45
N ILE A 30 5.94 20.94 14.94
CA ILE A 30 6.33 22.36 15.06
C ILE A 30 6.43 22.72 16.54
N GLU A 31 5.40 22.42 17.34
CA GLU A 31 5.39 22.71 18.76
C GLU A 31 6.55 22.00 19.49
N LYS A 32 6.76 20.71 19.20
CA LYS A 32 7.88 19.94 19.78
C LYS A 32 9.23 20.57 19.45
N SER A 33 9.44 20.96 18.18
CA SER A 33 10.68 21.61 17.74
C SER A 33 10.90 22.94 18.45
N LEU A 34 9.85 23.76 18.55
CA LEU A 34 9.90 25.06 19.23
C LEU A 34 10.18 24.92 20.73
N ARG A 35 9.56 23.95 21.40
CA ARG A 35 9.83 23.68 22.83
C ARG A 35 11.22 23.14 23.10
N THR A 36 11.78 22.38 22.15
CA THR A 36 13.08 21.73 22.33
C THR A 36 14.23 22.67 21.98
N PHE A 37 14.14 23.38 20.86
CA PHE A 37 15.25 24.15 20.29
C PHE A 37 14.99 25.67 20.22
N GLY A 38 13.77 26.12 20.50
CA GLY A 38 13.33 27.49 20.21
C GLY A 38 13.10 27.74 18.72
N ALA A 39 12.95 29.01 18.33
CA ALA A 39 12.81 29.38 16.93
C ALA A 39 14.12 29.13 16.16
N GLY A 40 14.06 28.29 15.13
CA GLY A 40 15.17 28.04 14.19
C GLY A 40 15.20 29.07 13.06
N ARG A 41 14.11 29.14 12.28
CA ARG A 41 13.90 30.10 11.18
C ARG A 41 12.98 31.26 11.57
N SER A 42 13.02 32.34 10.80
CA SER A 42 12.10 33.49 10.96
C SER A 42 10.76 33.26 10.25
N ILE A 43 9.78 34.11 10.57
CA ILE A 43 8.53 34.30 9.83
C ILE A 43 8.65 35.52 8.91
N LEU A 44 7.72 35.68 7.97
CA LEU A 44 7.65 36.85 7.07
C LEU A 44 6.35 37.60 7.31
N ILE A 45 6.43 38.93 7.46
CA ILE A 45 5.28 39.82 7.65
C ILE A 45 5.31 40.97 6.64
N ASP A 46 4.13 41.52 6.32
CA ASP A 46 3.99 42.71 5.49
C ASP A 46 4.20 44.01 6.28
N LYS A 47 4.11 45.16 5.60
CA LYS A 47 4.25 46.49 6.21
C LYS A 47 3.19 46.83 7.28
N ASN A 48 2.12 46.06 7.36
CA ASN A 48 1.00 46.22 8.29
C ASN A 48 1.01 45.15 9.40
N ASN A 49 2.10 44.39 9.54
CA ASN A 49 2.24 43.24 10.44
C ASN A 49 1.33 42.04 10.11
N LYS A 50 0.76 41.95 8.90
CA LYS A 50 0.09 40.73 8.43
C LYS A 50 1.13 39.66 8.09
N ILE A 51 0.91 38.43 8.51
CA ILE A 51 1.85 37.33 8.28
C ILE A 51 1.72 36.84 6.83
N ILE A 52 2.82 36.87 6.07
CA ILE A 52 2.90 36.34 4.70
C ILE A 52 3.32 34.86 4.72
N ALA A 53 4.28 34.51 5.58
CA ALA A 53 4.78 33.14 5.70
C ALA A 53 5.11 32.81 7.14
N GLY A 54 4.78 31.58 7.55
CA GLY A 54 5.03 31.09 8.91
C GLY A 54 3.84 31.23 9.87
N ASN A 55 2.60 31.37 9.37
CA ASN A 55 1.38 31.40 10.19
C ASN A 55 1.34 30.26 11.23
N LYS A 56 1.62 29.02 10.80
CA LYS A 56 1.64 27.83 11.67
C LYS A 56 2.80 27.81 12.67
N THR A 57 3.93 28.40 12.31
CA THR A 57 5.05 28.60 13.24
C THR A 57 4.69 29.63 14.31
N THR A 58 4.00 30.71 13.95
CA THR A 58 3.51 31.72 14.89
C THR A 58 2.50 31.11 15.88
N GLU A 59 1.52 30.34 15.39
CA GLU A 59 0.58 29.58 16.24
C GLU A 59 1.35 28.67 17.22
N GLY A 60 2.28 27.86 16.73
CA GLY A 60 3.09 26.97 17.55
C GLY A 60 3.99 27.69 18.56
N PHE A 61 4.48 28.89 18.22
CA PHE A 61 5.32 29.71 19.10
C PHE A 61 4.53 30.24 20.29
N ALA A 62 3.30 30.72 20.04
CA ALA A 62 2.36 31.08 21.09
C ALA A 62 1.96 29.88 21.95
N SER A 63 1.62 28.73 21.34
CA SER A 63 1.29 27.50 22.08
C SER A 63 2.46 26.99 22.93
N ALA A 64 3.69 27.21 22.49
CA ALA A 64 4.90 26.90 23.25
C ALA A 64 5.12 27.85 24.45
N GLY A 65 4.31 28.89 24.61
CA GLY A 65 4.38 29.87 25.70
C GLY A 65 5.38 31.00 25.44
N MET A 66 5.79 31.20 24.19
CA MET A 66 6.73 32.26 23.79
C MET A 66 5.97 33.41 23.12
N GLU A 67 6.30 34.65 23.48
CA GLU A 67 5.54 35.84 23.06
C GLU A 67 6.40 36.96 22.46
N ASP A 68 7.72 36.94 22.66
CA ASP A 68 8.60 38.01 22.22
C ASP A 68 8.99 37.87 20.75
N VAL A 69 8.72 38.91 19.95
CA VAL A 69 9.03 38.97 18.51
C VAL A 69 10.02 40.09 18.23
N ILE A 70 11.04 39.78 17.42
CA ILE A 70 12.00 40.75 16.90
C ILE A 70 11.73 40.94 15.41
N ILE A 71 11.35 42.16 15.01
CA ILE A 71 11.09 42.55 13.62
C ILE A 71 12.32 43.27 13.06
N ILE A 72 12.77 42.83 11.88
CA ILE A 72 13.81 43.49 11.09
C ILE A 72 13.14 44.03 9.83
N GLU A 73 12.98 45.35 9.74
CA GLU A 73 12.37 46.00 8.58
C GLU A 73 13.34 46.00 7.38
N THR A 74 12.95 45.38 6.25
CA THR A 74 13.75 45.29 5.01
C THR A 74 12.88 45.53 3.77
N THR A 75 13.52 45.69 2.60
CA THR A 75 12.85 45.88 1.30
C THR A 75 12.96 44.67 0.37
N GLY A 76 13.51 43.54 0.84
CA GLY A 76 13.71 42.31 0.06
C GLY A 76 14.97 42.28 -0.83
N ASN A 77 15.72 43.40 -0.94
CA ASN A 77 16.96 43.46 -1.72
C ASN A 77 18.20 42.90 -0.98
N GLU A 78 18.05 42.53 0.28
CA GLU A 78 19.11 42.03 1.15
C GLU A 78 18.63 40.75 1.86
N LEU A 79 19.51 39.77 2.00
CA LEU A 79 19.21 38.53 2.74
C LEU A 79 19.33 38.77 4.25
N VAL A 80 18.28 38.45 5.00
CA VAL A 80 18.31 38.45 6.47
C VAL A 80 18.73 37.08 6.99
N ALA A 81 19.87 37.01 7.67
CA ALA A 81 20.34 35.78 8.33
C ALA A 81 20.09 35.84 9.84
N VAL A 82 19.41 34.83 10.39
CA VAL A 82 19.25 34.65 11.84
C VAL A 82 20.46 33.90 12.39
N LYS A 83 21.25 34.56 13.24
CA LYS A 83 22.39 33.96 13.92
C LYS A 83 22.02 33.56 15.34
N ARG A 84 21.92 32.25 15.62
CA ARG A 84 21.86 31.68 16.97
C ARG A 84 23.28 31.59 17.54
N ASN A 85 23.52 32.18 18.71
CA ASN A 85 24.82 32.15 19.37
C ASN A 85 24.94 31.00 20.39
N ASP A 86 23.84 30.29 20.61
CA ASP A 86 23.65 29.25 21.62
C ASP A 86 23.63 27.83 21.03
N ILE A 87 23.60 27.68 19.70
CA ILE A 87 23.60 26.39 18.99
C ILE A 87 24.72 26.35 17.95
N ASP A 88 25.43 25.22 17.89
CA ASP A 88 26.45 24.91 16.89
C ASP A 88 25.99 23.74 16.00
N LEU A 89 26.08 23.91 14.68
CA LEU A 89 25.64 22.94 13.67
C LEU A 89 26.38 21.61 13.76
N ASP A 90 27.64 21.60 14.20
CA ASP A 90 28.45 20.38 14.28
C ASP A 90 28.25 19.59 15.58
N THR A 91 27.21 19.94 16.33
CA THR A 91 26.73 19.18 17.48
C THR A 91 25.49 18.35 17.12
N LYS A 92 25.18 17.35 17.95
CA LYS A 92 23.94 16.56 17.83
C LYS A 92 22.71 17.48 17.82
N GLU A 93 22.64 18.42 18.75
CA GLU A 93 21.54 19.39 18.87
C GLU A 93 21.38 20.24 17.60
N GLY A 94 22.49 20.76 17.05
CA GLY A 94 22.47 21.50 15.79
C GLY A 94 21.99 20.68 14.59
N ARG A 95 22.39 19.41 14.49
CA ARG A 95 21.91 18.50 13.43
C ARG A 95 20.45 18.10 13.61
N GLU A 96 20.00 17.90 14.84
CA GLU A 96 18.60 17.61 15.16
C GLU A 96 17.70 18.81 14.84
N LEU A 97 18.13 20.04 15.15
CA LEU A 97 17.42 21.25 14.74
C LEU A 97 17.35 21.36 13.22
N ALA A 98 18.46 21.13 12.50
CA ALA A 98 18.48 21.15 11.04
C ALA A 98 17.52 20.12 10.41
N LEU A 99 17.42 18.93 11.02
CA LEU A 99 16.48 17.90 10.59
C LEU A 99 15.03 18.31 10.88
N ALA A 100 14.75 18.73 12.12
CA ALA A 100 13.41 19.12 12.56
C ALA A 100 12.87 20.30 11.75
N ASP A 101 13.69 21.28 11.44
CA ASP A 101 13.32 22.46 10.66
C ASP A 101 12.83 22.07 9.24
N ASN A 102 13.49 21.13 8.57
CA ASN A 102 13.03 20.64 7.26
C ASN A 102 11.80 19.71 7.36
N ALA A 103 11.81 18.79 8.32
CA ALA A 103 10.74 17.81 8.47
C ALA A 103 9.40 18.43 8.89
N THR A 104 9.43 19.42 9.79
CA THR A 104 8.23 20.11 10.28
C THR A 104 7.54 20.91 9.17
N ALA A 105 8.31 21.60 8.33
CA ALA A 105 7.76 22.36 7.20
C ALA A 105 7.07 21.44 6.19
N ALA A 106 7.68 20.30 5.85
CA ALA A 106 7.11 19.34 4.92
C ALA A 106 5.85 18.65 5.47
N ALA A 107 5.89 18.20 6.73
CA ALA A 107 4.78 17.48 7.35
C ALA A 107 3.55 18.37 7.63
N ASN A 108 3.75 19.68 7.75
CA ASN A 108 2.69 20.64 8.04
C ASN A 108 2.14 21.33 6.78
N LEU A 109 2.50 20.89 5.57
CA LEU A 109 1.95 21.45 4.35
C LEU A 109 0.64 20.74 3.99
N ASP A 110 -0.46 21.47 4.05
CA ASP A 110 -1.77 21.05 3.55
C ASP A 110 -2.45 22.23 2.87
N TRP A 111 -2.61 22.16 1.54
CA TRP A 111 -3.06 23.29 0.74
C TRP A 111 -4.53 23.60 0.98
N ASP A 112 -4.83 24.87 1.24
CA ASP A 112 -6.19 25.38 1.29
C ASP A 112 -6.67 25.71 -0.12
N GLU A 113 -7.25 24.73 -0.79
CA GLU A 113 -7.76 24.87 -2.16
C GLU A 113 -8.82 25.99 -2.26
N GLU A 114 -9.68 26.18 -1.25
CA GLU A 114 -10.67 27.25 -1.26
C GLU A 114 -9.99 28.63 -1.16
N ALA A 115 -8.97 28.76 -0.30
CA ALA A 115 -8.22 30.01 -0.18
C ALA A 115 -7.44 30.33 -1.47
N ILE A 116 -6.87 29.32 -2.13
CA ILE A 116 -6.14 29.50 -3.39
C ILE A 116 -7.11 29.81 -4.54
N ALA A 117 -8.26 29.14 -4.62
CA ALA A 117 -9.31 29.44 -5.60
C ALA A 117 -9.78 30.89 -5.46
N LYS A 118 -10.12 31.28 -4.22
CA LYS A 118 -10.52 32.64 -3.90
C LYS A 118 -9.43 33.65 -4.24
N ALA A 119 -8.16 33.35 -3.96
CA ALA A 119 -7.07 34.24 -4.33
C ALA A 119 -6.83 34.32 -5.84
N LYS A 120 -7.11 33.24 -6.59
CA LYS A 120 -7.07 33.24 -8.06
C LYS A 120 -8.17 34.14 -8.62
N GLU A 121 -9.36 34.12 -8.04
CA GLU A 121 -10.47 35.01 -8.39
C GLU A 121 -10.19 36.47 -7.99
N ASP A 122 -9.89 36.71 -6.71
CA ASP A 122 -9.76 38.05 -6.12
C ASP A 122 -8.48 38.78 -6.59
N PHE A 123 -7.40 38.05 -6.84
CA PHE A 123 -6.06 38.61 -7.10
C PHE A 123 -5.40 38.12 -8.40
N GLY A 124 -6.01 37.16 -9.12
CA GLY A 124 -5.45 36.67 -10.39
C GLY A 124 -4.16 35.86 -10.23
N ILE A 125 -3.96 35.19 -9.10
CA ILE A 125 -2.73 34.40 -8.88
C ILE A 125 -2.69 33.15 -9.77
N ASP A 126 -1.50 32.84 -10.28
CA ASP A 126 -1.23 31.60 -11.02
C ASP A 126 -0.49 30.62 -10.11
N ASN A 127 -1.23 29.73 -9.47
CA ASN A 127 -0.68 28.72 -8.56
C ASN A 127 0.21 27.69 -9.29
N GLU A 128 -0.08 27.37 -10.55
CA GLU A 128 0.67 26.38 -11.32
C GLU A 128 2.07 26.87 -11.67
N ALA A 129 2.22 28.16 -11.97
CA ALA A 129 3.52 28.79 -12.20
C ALA A 129 4.48 28.66 -11.01
N TRP A 130 3.94 28.47 -9.80
CA TRP A 130 4.72 28.26 -8.57
C TRP A 130 4.85 26.79 -8.16
N GLY A 131 4.45 25.85 -9.02
CA GLY A 131 4.54 24.42 -8.77
C GLY A 131 3.53 23.92 -7.72
N VAL A 132 2.39 24.60 -7.58
CA VAL A 132 1.30 24.21 -6.70
C VAL A 132 0.16 23.62 -7.55
N PRO A 133 0.14 22.30 -7.82
CA PRO A 133 -0.85 21.66 -8.67
C PRO A 133 -2.17 21.51 -7.91
N VAL A 134 -3.01 22.54 -7.97
CA VAL A 134 -4.39 22.48 -7.49
C VAL A 134 -5.29 22.49 -8.71
N ASP A 135 -6.03 21.40 -8.88
CA ASP A 135 -7.02 21.25 -9.94
C ASP A 135 -8.31 21.96 -9.51
N PHE A 136 -8.45 23.22 -9.92
CA PHE A 136 -9.73 23.92 -9.87
C PHE A 136 -10.49 23.47 -11.11
N GLY A 137 -11.29 22.41 -10.99
CA GLY A 137 -12.11 21.92 -12.09
C GLY A 137 -12.77 23.10 -12.81
N GLU A 138 -12.66 23.15 -14.14
CA GLU A 138 -13.16 24.28 -14.94
C GLU A 138 -14.67 24.47 -14.69
N ASP A 139 -15.01 25.47 -13.87
CA ASP A 139 -16.38 25.94 -13.72
C ASP A 139 -16.77 26.66 -15.03
N SER A 140 -17.52 25.95 -15.87
CA SER A 140 -18.31 26.58 -16.93
C SER A 140 -19.26 27.58 -16.29
N GLU A 141 -19.18 28.84 -16.74
CA GLU A 141 -20.04 29.95 -16.32
C GLU A 141 -21.51 29.53 -16.12
N GLY A 142 -22.03 29.81 -14.92
CA GLY A 142 -23.46 30.02 -14.68
C GLY A 142 -24.31 28.76 -14.55
N ASP A 143 -24.29 28.13 -13.38
CA ASP A 143 -25.49 27.53 -12.80
C ASP A 143 -25.30 27.35 -11.28
N GLU A 144 -25.83 28.28 -10.49
CA GLU A 144 -25.92 28.15 -9.02
C GLU A 144 -26.78 26.93 -8.68
N ASN A 145 -26.14 25.76 -8.53
CA ASN A 145 -26.77 24.61 -7.89
C ASN A 145 -25.78 23.99 -6.89
N PRO A 146 -26.02 24.09 -5.56
CA PRO A 146 -25.14 23.60 -4.51
C PRO A 146 -24.85 22.09 -4.52
N GLU A 147 -25.51 21.32 -5.39
CA GLU A 147 -25.32 19.87 -5.55
C GLU A 147 -24.17 19.46 -6.49
N LYS A 148 -23.42 20.41 -7.06
CA LYS A 148 -22.42 20.16 -8.13
C LYS A 148 -20.94 20.14 -7.71
N GLN A 149 -20.58 20.02 -6.42
CA GLN A 149 -19.19 19.69 -6.08
C GLN A 149 -18.93 18.21 -6.40
N LEU A 150 -18.18 17.95 -7.48
CA LEU A 150 -17.61 16.63 -7.77
C LEU A 150 -16.70 16.24 -6.59
N LYS A 151 -17.14 15.26 -5.79
CA LYS A 151 -16.32 14.69 -4.72
C LYS A 151 -15.01 14.15 -5.29
N ARG A 152 -13.91 14.21 -4.52
CA ARG A 152 -12.64 13.62 -4.96
C ARG A 152 -12.83 12.11 -5.08
N LEU A 153 -12.26 11.48 -6.10
CA LEU A 153 -12.36 10.02 -6.30
C LEU A 153 -11.94 9.22 -5.05
N LYS A 154 -10.95 9.70 -4.28
CA LYS A 154 -10.53 9.05 -3.03
C LYS A 154 -11.60 9.08 -1.94
N ASP A 155 -12.47 10.10 -1.93
CA ASP A 155 -13.50 10.27 -0.90
C ASP A 155 -14.65 9.27 -1.13
N ASP A 156 -14.89 8.88 -2.39
CA ASP A 156 -15.90 7.88 -2.76
C ASP A 156 -15.34 6.44 -2.81
N PHE A 157 -14.07 6.27 -3.17
CA PHE A 157 -13.48 4.94 -3.45
C PHE A 157 -12.34 4.51 -2.52
N ILE A 158 -11.97 5.31 -1.51
CA ILE A 158 -10.76 5.20 -0.66
C ILE A 158 -9.47 5.49 -1.44
N LEU A 159 -9.31 4.83 -2.57
CA LEU A 159 -8.27 5.06 -3.56
C LEU A 159 -8.93 5.15 -4.94
N PRO A 160 -8.40 5.95 -5.87
CA PRO A 160 -8.92 5.97 -7.24
C PRO A 160 -8.92 4.54 -7.83
N PRO A 161 -10.04 4.10 -8.45
CA PRO A 161 -10.19 2.73 -8.97
C PRO A 161 -9.43 2.52 -10.28
N PHE A 162 -8.11 2.67 -10.23
CA PHE A 162 -7.21 2.45 -11.37
C PHE A 162 -6.66 1.03 -11.39
N SER A 163 -6.20 0.60 -12.57
CA SER A 163 -5.65 -0.73 -12.79
C SER A 163 -4.29 -0.95 -12.12
N VAL A 164 -3.60 0.09 -11.66
CA VAL A 164 -2.32 -0.03 -10.95
C VAL A 164 -2.47 0.40 -9.49
N LEU A 165 -2.40 -0.58 -8.60
CA LEU A 165 -2.47 -0.40 -7.16
C LEU A 165 -1.06 -0.35 -6.59
N ASN A 166 -0.56 0.86 -6.34
CA ASN A 166 0.80 1.05 -5.86
C ASN A 166 0.86 1.03 -4.33
N THR A 167 1.33 -0.10 -3.76
CA THR A 167 1.43 -0.23 -2.29
C THR A 167 2.44 0.72 -1.65
N ARG A 168 3.25 1.44 -2.44
CA ARG A 168 4.33 2.31 -1.95
C ARG A 168 3.89 3.75 -1.71
N THR A 169 2.68 4.13 -2.10
CA THR A 169 2.20 5.51 -1.92
C THR A 169 1.91 5.78 -0.45
N ALA A 170 1.91 7.07 -0.07
CA ALA A 170 1.69 7.49 1.30
C ALA A 170 0.31 7.08 1.80
N GLU A 171 -0.71 7.21 0.95
CA GLU A 171 -2.11 6.90 1.23
C GLU A 171 -2.29 5.40 1.51
N TRP A 172 -1.67 4.53 0.70
CA TRP A 172 -1.70 3.08 0.93
C TRP A 172 -1.03 2.73 2.26
N GLN A 173 0.13 3.32 2.54
CA GLN A 173 0.87 3.03 3.77
C GLN A 173 0.17 3.56 5.02
N GLU A 174 -0.50 4.70 4.94
CA GLU A 174 -1.35 5.22 6.01
C GLU A 174 -2.55 4.32 6.27
N ARG A 175 -3.29 3.94 5.21
CA ARG A 175 -4.44 3.03 5.37
C ARG A 175 -4.01 1.67 5.90
N ARG A 176 -2.86 1.16 5.46
CA ARG A 176 -2.28 -0.09 5.95
C ARG A 176 -1.91 0.01 7.42
N ARG A 177 -1.33 1.13 7.88
CA ARG A 177 -1.03 1.36 9.31
C ARG A 177 -2.30 1.33 10.15
N ALA A 178 -3.37 2.00 9.71
CA ALA A 178 -4.65 1.99 10.41
C ALA A 178 -5.21 0.55 10.59
N TRP A 179 -5.08 -0.30 9.57
CA TRP A 179 -5.46 -1.71 9.67
C TRP A 179 -4.56 -2.54 10.59
N LEU A 180 -3.28 -2.21 10.69
CA LEU A 180 -2.37 -2.92 11.59
C LEU A 180 -2.54 -2.48 13.06
N GLU A 181 -2.90 -1.20 13.29
CA GLU A 181 -3.13 -0.64 14.63
C GLU A 181 -4.30 -1.30 15.38
N ILE A 182 -5.26 -1.88 14.67
CA ILE A 182 -6.37 -2.63 15.31
C ILE A 182 -5.94 -4.03 15.80
N GLY A 183 -4.68 -4.44 15.59
CA GLY A 183 -4.14 -5.68 16.14
C GLY A 183 -4.18 -6.88 15.20
N ILE A 184 -4.25 -6.68 13.87
CA ILE A 184 -4.16 -7.79 12.91
C ILE A 184 -2.75 -8.41 12.97
N LYS A 185 -2.68 -9.68 13.39
CA LYS A 185 -1.43 -10.44 13.49
C LYS A 185 -1.33 -11.37 12.29
N SER A 186 -0.49 -10.98 11.34
CA SER A 186 -0.52 -11.55 9.99
C SER A 186 0.48 -12.68 9.75
N ASP A 187 1.35 -12.92 10.72
CA ASP A 187 2.47 -13.86 10.71
C ASP A 187 2.25 -15.08 11.62
N GLU A 188 1.30 -15.02 12.55
CA GLU A 188 1.03 -16.10 13.51
C GLU A 188 0.39 -17.35 12.86
N GLY A 189 0.85 -18.53 13.28
CA GLY A 189 0.33 -19.83 12.84
C GLY A 189 0.99 -20.42 11.58
N ARG A 190 1.98 -19.73 11.00
CA ARG A 190 2.76 -20.20 9.85
C ARG A 190 4.15 -20.68 10.25
N SER A 191 4.69 -21.67 9.57
CA SER A 191 6.12 -22.03 9.70
C SER A 191 6.98 -20.87 9.20
N GLU A 192 8.04 -20.51 9.93
CA GLU A 192 8.87 -19.31 9.72
C GLU A 192 9.69 -19.25 8.39
N ASP A 193 9.44 -20.16 7.43
CA ASP A 193 10.35 -20.45 6.30
C ASP A 193 9.66 -20.51 4.91
N LEU A 194 8.49 -19.88 4.72
CA LEU A 194 7.63 -20.17 3.55
C LEU A 194 8.06 -19.59 2.20
N THR A 195 8.70 -18.40 2.11
CA THR A 195 8.83 -17.71 0.80
C THR A 195 10.25 -17.43 0.30
N PHE A 196 11.25 -17.43 1.18
CA PHE A 196 12.65 -17.21 0.77
C PHE A 196 13.58 -18.21 1.45
N ALA A 197 14.58 -18.70 0.73
CA ALA A 197 15.68 -19.42 1.37
C ALA A 197 16.26 -18.57 2.50
N LYS A 198 16.51 -19.17 3.68
CA LYS A 198 17.11 -18.52 4.87
C LYS A 198 18.35 -17.65 4.61
N THR A 199 18.97 -17.82 3.44
CA THR A 199 20.09 -17.01 2.92
C THR A 199 19.68 -15.65 2.36
N ALA A 200 18.41 -15.34 2.12
CA ALA A 200 17.97 -14.10 1.48
C ALA A 200 17.80 -12.93 2.47
N GLN A 201 18.78 -12.75 3.35
CA GLN A 201 18.73 -11.81 4.45
C GLN A 201 19.36 -10.44 4.07
N PRO A 202 19.00 -9.35 4.79
CA PRO A 202 19.57 -8.02 4.55
C PRO A 202 21.11 -8.02 4.75
N PRO A 203 21.85 -7.03 4.22
CA PRO A 203 23.32 -7.00 4.28
C PRO A 203 23.87 -7.19 5.70
N ILE A 204 23.18 -6.62 6.69
CA ILE A 204 23.47 -6.75 8.11
C ILE A 204 23.56 -8.21 8.59
N PHE A 205 22.76 -9.13 8.04
CA PHE A 205 22.85 -10.55 8.37
C PHE A 205 24.17 -11.17 7.90
N TYR A 206 24.65 -10.78 6.72
CA TYR A 206 25.94 -11.24 6.20
C TYR A 206 27.10 -10.63 6.97
N ASP A 207 26.98 -9.38 7.40
CA ASP A 207 27.95 -8.72 8.26
C ASP A 207 28.05 -9.43 9.62
N THR A 208 26.91 -9.72 10.26
CA THR A 208 26.84 -10.50 11.50
C THR A 208 27.38 -11.92 11.30
N LYS A 209 27.06 -12.58 10.18
CA LYS A 209 27.58 -13.91 9.83
C LYS A 209 29.09 -13.92 9.68
N ASN A 210 29.67 -12.90 9.04
CA ASN A 210 31.11 -12.79 8.84
C ASN A 210 31.82 -12.53 10.17
N ALA A 211 31.29 -11.66 11.03
CA ALA A 211 31.83 -11.41 12.37
C ALA A 211 31.79 -12.65 13.28
N LEU A 212 30.69 -13.41 13.21
CA LEU A 212 30.56 -14.71 13.89
C LEU A 212 31.56 -15.74 13.37
N ARG A 213 31.79 -15.79 12.05
CA ARG A 213 32.78 -16.69 11.45
C ARG A 213 34.19 -16.40 11.97
N GLU A 214 34.58 -15.13 12.08
CA GLU A 214 35.87 -14.73 12.63
C GLU A 214 36.00 -15.13 14.11
N THR A 215 34.92 -15.00 14.88
CA THR A 215 34.91 -15.32 16.32
C THR A 215 34.92 -16.84 16.56
N LEU A 216 34.18 -17.61 15.77
CA LEU A 216 34.00 -19.06 15.95
C LEU A 216 35.08 -19.90 15.26
N GLY A 217 35.82 -19.34 14.31
CA GLY A 217 36.82 -20.06 13.50
C GLY A 217 36.23 -21.16 12.61
N ARG A 218 34.90 -21.18 12.44
CA ARG A 218 34.15 -22.11 11.59
C ARG A 218 32.96 -21.40 10.95
N GLU A 219 32.36 -22.03 9.96
CA GLU A 219 31.11 -21.52 9.37
C GLU A 219 29.99 -21.55 10.44
N PRO A 220 29.37 -20.41 10.77
CA PRO A 220 28.24 -20.37 11.70
C PRO A 220 26.98 -20.90 11.03
N GLN A 221 26.17 -21.65 11.79
CA GLN A 221 24.83 -22.06 11.38
C GLN A 221 23.90 -20.85 11.35
N THR A 222 22.86 -20.90 10.54
CA THR A 222 21.92 -19.78 10.39
C THR A 222 21.28 -19.39 11.72
N GLU A 223 20.92 -20.36 12.54
CA GLU A 223 20.31 -20.17 13.85
C GLU A 223 21.26 -19.43 14.82
N GLU A 224 22.57 -19.64 14.70
CA GLU A 224 23.58 -18.91 15.49
C GLU A 224 23.70 -17.45 15.06
N VAL A 225 23.53 -17.17 13.77
CA VAL A 225 23.52 -15.80 13.23
C VAL A 225 22.26 -15.06 13.68
N ILE A 226 21.11 -15.72 13.64
CA ILE A 226 19.83 -15.15 14.08
C ILE A 226 19.89 -14.81 15.57
N ALA A 227 20.35 -15.74 16.42
CA ALA A 227 20.47 -15.50 17.86
C ALA A 227 21.41 -14.33 18.19
N GLU A 228 22.50 -14.18 17.44
CA GLU A 228 23.42 -13.05 17.64
C GLU A 228 22.81 -11.72 17.15
N MET A 229 22.07 -11.72 16.06
CA MET A 229 21.32 -10.54 15.62
C MET A 229 20.29 -10.12 16.68
N GLU A 230 19.54 -11.06 17.25
CA GLU A 230 18.61 -10.80 18.35
C GLU A 230 19.32 -10.24 19.59
N ARG A 231 20.47 -10.81 19.96
CA ARG A 231 21.32 -10.30 21.06
C ARG A 231 21.75 -8.85 20.83
N LEU A 232 21.99 -8.48 19.58
CA LEU A 232 22.37 -7.12 19.16
C LEU A 232 21.16 -6.19 18.93
N GLY A 233 19.94 -6.66 19.16
CA GLY A 233 18.71 -5.89 18.93
C GLY A 233 18.39 -5.66 17.45
N LEU A 234 19.00 -6.44 16.56
CA LEU A 234 18.82 -6.38 15.11
C LEU A 234 17.68 -7.32 14.69
N LYS A 235 16.72 -6.80 13.93
CA LYS A 235 15.61 -7.60 13.40
C LYS A 235 16.02 -8.34 12.13
N THR A 236 15.76 -9.64 12.09
CA THR A 236 15.83 -10.44 10.87
C THR A 236 14.67 -10.07 9.94
N MET A 237 14.84 -10.28 8.64
CA MET A 237 13.68 -10.19 7.73
C MET A 237 12.82 -11.43 7.94
N THR A 238 11.58 -11.22 8.40
CA THR A 238 10.56 -12.27 8.38
C THR A 238 10.25 -12.65 6.93
N THR A 239 10.25 -13.95 6.64
CA THR A 239 10.06 -14.48 5.28
C THR A 239 8.61 -14.89 5.00
N THR A 240 7.68 -14.57 5.90
CA THR A 240 6.28 -14.95 5.75
C THR A 240 5.53 -13.91 4.92
N SER A 241 4.99 -14.31 3.78
CA SER A 241 4.16 -13.44 2.94
C SER A 241 2.85 -13.10 3.65
N ILE A 242 2.69 -11.83 4.03
CA ILE A 242 1.50 -11.31 4.70
C ILE A 242 0.55 -10.74 3.65
N PHE A 243 -0.73 -11.13 3.72
CA PHE A 243 -1.75 -10.58 2.82
C PHE A 243 -2.05 -9.12 3.17
N ASP A 244 -2.23 -8.27 2.16
CA ASP A 244 -2.39 -6.83 2.37
C ASP A 244 -3.85 -6.48 2.77
N PRO A 245 -4.07 -5.85 3.94
CA PRO A 245 -5.41 -5.52 4.43
C PRO A 245 -6.08 -4.38 3.63
N VAL A 246 -5.31 -3.48 3.00
CA VAL A 246 -5.84 -2.41 2.15
C VAL A 246 -6.39 -3.01 0.86
N LEU A 247 -5.62 -3.90 0.23
CA LEU A 247 -6.11 -4.64 -0.95
C LEU A 247 -7.39 -5.42 -0.64
N THR A 248 -7.45 -6.02 0.55
CA THR A 248 -8.65 -6.74 1.02
C THR A 248 -9.85 -5.79 1.09
N GLU A 249 -9.69 -4.64 1.75
CA GLU A 249 -10.74 -3.63 1.87
C GLU A 249 -11.22 -3.13 0.49
N LEU A 250 -10.29 -2.77 -0.40
CA LEU A 250 -10.64 -2.31 -1.75
C LEU A 250 -11.39 -3.39 -2.52
N SER A 251 -10.93 -4.65 -2.45
CA SER A 251 -11.57 -5.76 -3.15
C SER A 251 -13.02 -5.96 -2.68
N TYR A 252 -13.26 -5.89 -1.37
CA TYR A 252 -14.61 -6.00 -0.81
C TYR A 252 -15.48 -4.81 -1.18
N ARG A 253 -14.98 -3.58 -1.09
CA ARG A 253 -15.79 -2.38 -1.36
C ARG A 253 -16.07 -2.17 -2.84
N TRP A 254 -15.15 -2.54 -3.73
CA TRP A 254 -15.31 -2.33 -5.17
C TRP A 254 -16.08 -3.45 -5.86
N PHE A 255 -16.01 -4.68 -5.34
CA PHE A 255 -16.51 -5.86 -6.04
C PHE A 255 -17.48 -6.72 -5.21
N ASN A 256 -17.92 -6.27 -4.04
CA ASN A 256 -18.99 -6.89 -3.27
C ASN A 256 -20.13 -5.90 -3.00
N ILE A 257 -21.32 -6.42 -2.78
CA ILE A 257 -22.46 -5.63 -2.32
C ILE A 257 -22.36 -5.34 -0.83
N GLU A 258 -23.07 -4.32 -0.34
CA GLU A 258 -23.15 -4.05 1.09
C GLU A 258 -23.72 -5.26 1.86
N GLY A 259 -23.06 -5.62 2.97
CA GLY A 259 -23.42 -6.81 3.75
C GLY A 259 -23.24 -8.15 3.01
N GLY A 260 -22.64 -8.14 1.81
CA GLY A 260 -22.48 -9.31 0.96
C GLY A 260 -21.60 -10.39 1.60
N ARG A 261 -21.99 -11.64 1.42
CA ARG A 261 -21.28 -12.78 2.02
C ARG A 261 -20.10 -13.23 1.18
N ILE A 262 -18.94 -13.41 1.81
CA ILE A 262 -17.67 -13.75 1.15
C ILE A 262 -17.30 -15.22 1.37
N LEU A 263 -16.87 -15.90 0.30
CA LEU A 263 -16.23 -17.22 0.32
C LEU A 263 -14.75 -17.11 -0.01
N ASP A 264 -13.91 -17.73 0.82
CA ASP A 264 -12.47 -17.83 0.62
C ASP A 264 -12.01 -19.29 0.69
N PRO A 265 -11.79 -19.96 -0.46
CA PRO A 265 -11.36 -21.36 -0.49
C PRO A 265 -9.88 -21.57 -0.13
N PHE A 266 -9.11 -20.50 0.08
CA PHE A 266 -7.69 -20.56 0.48
C PHE A 266 -7.44 -19.51 1.56
N ALA A 267 -8.04 -19.70 2.73
CA ALA A 267 -8.17 -18.66 3.75
C ALA A 267 -6.84 -18.17 4.30
N GLY A 268 -5.82 -19.03 4.44
CA GLY A 268 -4.53 -18.62 4.96
C GLY A 268 -4.66 -17.88 6.29
N GLY A 269 -4.05 -16.69 6.42
CA GLY A 269 -4.07 -15.89 7.65
C GLY A 269 -5.39 -15.14 7.93
N SER A 270 -5.48 -14.55 9.12
CA SER A 270 -6.71 -13.91 9.67
C SER A 270 -7.19 -12.65 8.93
N VAL A 271 -6.30 -11.98 8.18
CA VAL A 271 -6.50 -10.65 7.57
C VAL A 271 -7.85 -10.54 6.85
N ARG A 272 -8.14 -11.47 5.92
CA ARG A 272 -9.33 -11.41 5.06
C ARG A 272 -10.63 -11.51 5.85
N GLY A 273 -10.66 -12.36 6.87
CA GLY A 273 -11.82 -12.50 7.75
C GLY A 273 -12.02 -11.29 8.65
N ILE A 274 -10.95 -10.78 9.28
CA ILE A 274 -11.06 -9.62 10.19
C ILE A 274 -11.50 -8.36 9.44
N VAL A 275 -10.95 -8.10 8.25
CA VAL A 275 -11.37 -6.97 7.42
C VAL A 275 -12.84 -7.10 7.02
N ALA A 276 -13.29 -8.29 6.59
CA ALA A 276 -14.69 -8.52 6.26
C ALA A 276 -15.62 -8.23 7.45
N ALA A 277 -15.25 -8.70 8.64
CA ALA A 277 -16.00 -8.44 9.87
C ALA A 277 -16.12 -6.94 10.16
N LYS A 278 -15.01 -6.19 10.10
CA LYS A 278 -15.00 -4.73 10.33
C LYS A 278 -15.78 -3.94 9.27
N LEU A 279 -16.01 -4.54 8.10
CA LEU A 279 -16.85 -3.98 7.03
C LEU A 279 -18.29 -4.52 7.07
N ASN A 280 -18.70 -5.20 8.14
CA ASN A 280 -20.03 -5.78 8.32
C ASN A 280 -20.40 -6.80 7.24
N MET A 281 -19.41 -7.53 6.70
CA MET A 281 -19.59 -8.55 5.67
C MET A 281 -19.36 -9.95 6.26
N PRO A 282 -20.35 -10.86 6.20
CA PRO A 282 -20.16 -12.22 6.68
C PRO A 282 -19.11 -12.97 5.84
N TYR A 283 -18.15 -13.60 6.52
CA TYR A 283 -17.02 -14.28 5.87
C TYR A 283 -16.98 -15.77 6.21
N VAL A 284 -16.74 -16.60 5.20
CA VAL A 284 -16.42 -18.03 5.34
C VAL A 284 -15.08 -18.32 4.66
N GLY A 285 -14.10 -18.75 5.44
CA GLY A 285 -12.79 -19.18 4.94
C GLY A 285 -12.54 -20.67 5.20
N ASN A 286 -11.99 -21.38 4.23
CA ASN A 286 -11.48 -22.74 4.42
C ASN A 286 -9.96 -22.76 4.27
N ASP A 287 -9.28 -23.51 5.14
CA ASP A 287 -7.87 -23.84 5.01
C ASP A 287 -7.63 -25.30 5.42
N LEU A 288 -6.61 -25.94 4.83
CA LEU A 288 -6.24 -27.29 5.20
C LEU A 288 -5.56 -27.34 6.58
N SER A 289 -4.88 -26.26 6.97
CA SER A 289 -4.09 -26.17 8.20
C SER A 289 -4.96 -25.83 9.42
N GLU A 290 -5.22 -26.82 10.27
CA GLU A 290 -5.89 -26.62 11.55
C GLU A 290 -5.13 -25.63 12.46
N ALA A 291 -3.80 -25.65 12.43
CA ALA A 291 -2.98 -24.72 13.20
C ALA A 291 -3.20 -23.28 12.76
N GLN A 292 -3.26 -23.02 11.45
CA GLN A 292 -3.56 -21.70 10.91
C GLN A 292 -4.97 -21.26 11.29
N ILE A 293 -5.97 -22.15 11.19
CA ILE A 293 -7.35 -21.80 11.58
C ILE A 293 -7.46 -21.47 13.06
N ARG A 294 -6.74 -22.17 13.95
CA ARG A 294 -6.69 -21.82 15.38
C ARG A 294 -6.05 -20.45 15.61
N ALA A 295 -4.94 -20.15 14.92
CA ALA A 295 -4.30 -18.83 15.00
C ALA A 295 -5.24 -17.72 14.50
N ASN A 296 -5.96 -17.96 13.40
CA ASN A 296 -6.92 -17.00 12.87
C ASN A 296 -8.04 -16.67 13.86
N LYS A 297 -8.62 -17.69 14.49
CA LYS A 297 -9.66 -17.53 15.50
C LYS A 297 -9.16 -16.76 16.72
N ALA A 298 -7.98 -17.10 17.22
CA ALA A 298 -7.37 -16.40 18.35
C ALA A 298 -7.12 -14.91 18.05
N ASN A 299 -6.57 -14.59 16.88
CA ASN A 299 -6.35 -13.19 16.50
C ASN A 299 -7.68 -12.44 16.29
N ALA A 300 -8.69 -13.09 15.70
CA ALA A 300 -10.01 -12.49 15.56
C ALA A 300 -10.70 -12.25 16.90
N GLU A 301 -10.59 -13.16 17.86
CA GLU A 301 -11.09 -12.98 19.22
C GLU A 301 -10.43 -11.79 19.91
N GLU A 302 -9.12 -11.60 19.76
CA GLU A 302 -8.38 -10.46 20.30
C GLU A 302 -8.80 -9.12 19.66
N VAL A 303 -9.00 -9.09 18.34
CA VAL A 303 -9.28 -7.86 17.58
C VAL A 303 -10.77 -7.46 17.60
N LEU A 304 -11.67 -8.44 17.61
CA LEU A 304 -13.11 -8.24 17.45
C LEU A 304 -13.91 -8.53 18.73
N GLY A 305 -13.42 -9.44 19.57
CA GLY A 305 -14.20 -10.08 20.63
C GLY A 305 -15.08 -11.21 20.10
N ILE A 306 -15.25 -12.27 20.91
CA ILE A 306 -15.93 -13.51 20.49
C ILE A 306 -17.41 -13.32 20.12
N SER A 307 -18.05 -12.27 20.64
CA SER A 307 -19.47 -11.95 20.40
C SER A 307 -19.68 -10.91 19.30
N TYR A 308 -18.66 -10.63 18.49
CA TYR A 308 -18.78 -9.67 17.39
C TYR A 308 -19.81 -10.15 16.36
N PRO A 309 -20.79 -9.32 15.93
CA PRO A 309 -21.89 -9.77 15.06
C PRO A 309 -21.45 -10.45 13.76
N PHE A 310 -20.32 -10.02 13.20
CA PHE A 310 -19.75 -10.55 11.96
C PHE A 310 -18.48 -11.37 12.22
N PHE A 311 -18.41 -12.07 13.35
CA PHE A 311 -17.24 -12.90 13.66
C PHE A 311 -16.97 -13.90 12.53
N PRO A 312 -15.74 -13.95 11.95
CA PRO A 312 -15.49 -14.74 10.75
C PRO A 312 -15.61 -16.25 11.01
N GLN A 313 -16.19 -16.97 10.06
CA GLN A 313 -16.29 -18.43 10.13
C GLN A 313 -15.12 -19.07 9.39
N TRP A 314 -14.25 -19.77 10.12
CA TRP A 314 -13.18 -20.57 9.54
C TRP A 314 -13.44 -22.07 9.71
N THR A 315 -13.27 -22.78 8.60
CA THR A 315 -13.39 -24.24 8.49
C THR A 315 -12.03 -24.87 8.18
N VAL A 316 -11.88 -26.14 8.60
CA VAL A 316 -10.68 -26.93 8.33
C VAL A 316 -11.05 -28.05 7.35
N GLY A 317 -10.38 -28.11 6.21
CA GLY A 317 -10.65 -29.15 5.22
C GLY A 317 -9.92 -28.97 3.90
N ASP A 318 -9.98 -30.01 3.06
CA ASP A 318 -9.47 -29.95 1.70
C ASP A 318 -10.48 -29.23 0.79
N SER A 319 -10.11 -28.05 0.28
CA SER A 319 -10.95 -27.28 -0.64
C SER A 319 -11.28 -28.03 -1.93
N SER A 320 -10.54 -29.09 -2.28
CA SER A 320 -10.89 -29.96 -3.41
C SER A 320 -12.19 -30.74 -3.18
N GLN A 321 -12.70 -30.75 -1.94
CA GLN A 321 -14.00 -31.24 -1.50
C GLN A 321 -14.80 -30.15 -0.77
N LEU A 322 -14.72 -28.90 -1.27
CA LEU A 322 -15.30 -27.73 -0.60
C LEU A 322 -16.77 -27.91 -0.22
N GLU A 323 -17.59 -28.56 -1.05
CA GLU A 323 -19.01 -28.77 -0.71
C GLU A 323 -19.20 -29.64 0.54
N ASP A 324 -18.39 -30.70 0.69
CA ASP A 324 -18.40 -31.55 1.89
C ASP A 324 -17.93 -30.77 3.11
N VAL A 325 -16.88 -29.94 2.96
CA VAL A 325 -16.39 -29.07 4.04
C VAL A 325 -17.48 -28.09 4.49
N LEU A 326 -18.15 -27.41 3.55
CA LEU A 326 -19.20 -26.45 3.88
C LEU A 326 -20.40 -27.15 4.55
N SER A 327 -20.89 -28.26 3.98
CA SER A 327 -22.05 -28.98 4.52
C SER A 327 -21.80 -29.56 5.92
N THR A 328 -20.64 -30.19 6.15
CA THR A 328 -20.28 -30.75 7.47
C THR A 328 -20.11 -29.69 8.56
N ASN A 329 -19.76 -28.46 8.18
CA ASN A 329 -19.66 -27.33 9.10
C ASN A 329 -20.98 -26.52 9.21
N GLY A 330 -22.09 -27.02 8.65
CA GLY A 330 -23.40 -26.37 8.72
C GLY A 330 -23.50 -25.09 7.88
N ILE A 331 -22.61 -24.92 6.90
CA ILE A 331 -22.52 -23.73 6.06
C ILE A 331 -23.44 -23.89 4.85
N SER A 332 -24.64 -23.36 4.98
CA SER A 332 -25.67 -23.33 3.93
C SER A 332 -25.73 -21.96 3.23
N GLY A 333 -26.41 -21.91 2.08
CA GLY A 333 -26.62 -20.69 1.29
C GLY A 333 -25.44 -20.31 0.39
N ASP A 334 -25.72 -19.49 -0.61
CA ASP A 334 -24.73 -19.02 -1.58
C ASP A 334 -24.06 -17.71 -1.16
N PHE A 335 -22.99 -17.36 -1.86
CA PHE A 335 -22.10 -16.24 -1.57
C PHE A 335 -22.26 -15.12 -2.60
N ASP A 336 -22.00 -13.90 -2.16
CA ASP A 336 -22.04 -12.69 -2.97
C ASP A 336 -20.65 -12.33 -3.52
N MET A 337 -19.58 -12.88 -2.96
CA MET A 337 -18.24 -12.71 -3.49
C MET A 337 -17.39 -13.95 -3.23
N ILE A 338 -16.52 -14.28 -4.17
CA ILE A 338 -15.36 -15.13 -3.89
C ILE A 338 -14.14 -14.22 -3.83
N PHE A 339 -13.35 -14.27 -2.75
CA PHE A 339 -12.09 -13.54 -2.66
C PHE A 339 -10.98 -14.44 -2.14
N SER A 340 -9.89 -14.58 -2.90
CA SER A 340 -8.80 -15.44 -2.45
C SER A 340 -7.42 -15.11 -3.01
N CYS A 341 -6.40 -15.68 -2.36
CA CYS A 341 -5.02 -15.75 -2.80
C CYS A 341 -4.59 -17.21 -2.76
N PRO A 342 -4.57 -17.92 -3.89
CA PRO A 342 -4.32 -19.35 -3.92
C PRO A 342 -2.84 -19.69 -3.68
N PRO A 343 -2.54 -20.94 -3.31
CA PRO A 343 -1.16 -21.42 -3.20
C PRO A 343 -0.45 -21.45 -4.54
N TYR A 344 0.88 -21.38 -4.51
CA TYR A 344 1.73 -21.39 -5.69
C TYR A 344 2.50 -22.72 -5.82
N ALA A 345 2.18 -23.53 -6.82
CA ALA A 345 2.95 -24.72 -7.15
C ALA A 345 4.43 -24.39 -7.40
N ASP A 346 5.33 -25.32 -7.06
CA ASP A 346 6.79 -25.19 -7.23
C ASP A 346 7.46 -23.99 -6.49
N LEU A 347 6.69 -23.14 -5.78
CA LEU A 347 7.21 -21.95 -5.09
C LEU A 347 7.24 -22.13 -3.57
N GLU A 348 6.12 -22.52 -2.97
CA GLU A 348 5.95 -22.62 -1.52
C GLU A 348 5.29 -23.96 -1.20
N VAL A 349 5.88 -24.76 -0.31
CA VAL A 349 5.25 -25.96 0.25
C VAL A 349 4.66 -25.57 1.60
N TYR A 350 3.33 -25.57 1.70
CA TYR A 350 2.64 -25.04 2.89
C TYR A 350 2.52 -26.06 4.02
N SER A 351 2.49 -27.36 3.70
CA SER A 351 2.48 -28.44 4.67
C SER A 351 3.00 -29.75 4.08
N ASN A 352 3.29 -30.74 4.93
CA ASN A 352 3.59 -32.11 4.49
C ASN A 352 2.33 -32.97 4.27
N ASP A 353 1.13 -32.39 4.35
CA ASP A 353 -0.12 -33.14 4.15
C ASP A 353 -0.24 -33.54 2.66
N PRO A 354 -0.49 -34.82 2.32
CA PRO A 354 -0.63 -35.24 0.93
C PRO A 354 -1.82 -34.61 0.19
N ARG A 355 -2.78 -34.03 0.91
CA ARG A 355 -3.92 -33.28 0.35
C ARG A 355 -3.58 -31.84 0.01
N ASP A 356 -2.46 -31.33 0.52
CA ASP A 356 -1.97 -30.01 0.19
C ASP A 356 -1.55 -29.97 -1.29
N ILE A 357 -2.30 -29.19 -2.08
CA ILE A 357 -2.07 -29.12 -3.52
C ILE A 357 -0.67 -28.59 -3.86
N SER A 358 0.01 -27.88 -2.96
CA SER A 358 1.40 -27.44 -3.16
C SER A 358 2.42 -28.59 -3.21
N ASN A 359 2.06 -29.78 -2.70
CA ASN A 359 2.89 -30.99 -2.78
C ASN A 359 2.76 -31.73 -4.14
N MET A 360 1.78 -31.37 -4.95
CA MET A 360 1.47 -32.07 -6.20
C MET A 360 2.41 -31.65 -7.33
N ASP A 361 2.56 -32.52 -8.35
CA ASP A 361 3.16 -32.05 -9.59
C ASP A 361 2.28 -30.98 -10.25
N TYR A 362 2.87 -30.21 -11.16
CA TYR A 362 2.17 -29.04 -11.73
C TYR A 362 0.86 -29.41 -12.47
N ALA A 363 0.79 -30.57 -13.12
CA ALA A 363 -0.41 -30.97 -13.86
C ALA A 363 -1.54 -31.35 -12.88
N GLN A 364 -1.21 -32.15 -11.87
CA GLN A 364 -2.13 -32.53 -10.79
C GLN A 364 -2.59 -31.31 -9.99
N PHE A 365 -1.67 -30.38 -9.70
CA PHE A 365 -1.98 -29.11 -9.05
C PHE A 365 -3.04 -28.32 -9.84
N ILE A 366 -2.87 -28.17 -11.16
CA ILE A 366 -3.85 -27.44 -11.98
C ILE A 366 -5.21 -28.15 -12.03
N GLU A 367 -5.24 -29.49 -12.04
CA GLU A 367 -6.51 -30.24 -11.97
C GLU A 367 -7.23 -30.02 -10.63
N ALA A 368 -6.51 -30.11 -9.51
CA ALA A 368 -7.06 -29.84 -8.18
C ALA A 368 -7.50 -28.37 -8.05
N TYR A 369 -6.68 -27.44 -8.52
CA TYR A 369 -6.97 -26.01 -8.53
C TYR A 369 -8.25 -25.67 -9.34
N LYS A 370 -8.39 -26.22 -10.55
CA LYS A 370 -9.61 -26.09 -11.37
C LYS A 370 -10.83 -26.70 -10.67
N ARG A 371 -10.67 -27.82 -9.97
CA ARG A 371 -11.74 -28.45 -9.19
C ARG A 371 -12.21 -27.57 -8.03
N ILE A 372 -11.27 -26.94 -7.32
CA ILE A 372 -11.57 -26.02 -6.20
C ILE A 372 -12.33 -24.81 -6.74
N ILE A 373 -11.81 -24.15 -7.77
CA ILE A 373 -12.46 -22.98 -8.40
C ILE A 373 -13.86 -23.34 -8.87
N LYS A 374 -14.06 -24.51 -9.49
CA LYS A 374 -15.38 -24.96 -9.94
C LYS A 374 -16.38 -25.06 -8.80
N GLN A 375 -15.98 -25.63 -7.66
CA GLN A 375 -16.85 -25.74 -6.48
C GLN A 375 -17.13 -24.38 -5.84
N SER A 376 -16.14 -23.50 -5.79
CA SER A 376 -16.37 -22.12 -5.32
C SER A 376 -17.37 -21.41 -6.23
N CYS A 377 -17.18 -21.49 -7.55
CA CYS A 377 -18.05 -20.86 -8.54
C CYS A 377 -19.49 -21.40 -8.53
N SER A 378 -19.70 -22.67 -8.17
CA SER A 378 -21.06 -23.21 -8.01
C SER A 378 -21.81 -22.60 -6.82
N ARG A 379 -21.10 -22.06 -5.82
CA ARG A 379 -21.67 -21.39 -4.64
C ARG A 379 -21.70 -19.87 -4.76
N LEU A 380 -21.19 -19.30 -5.85
CA LEU A 380 -21.31 -17.87 -6.15
C LEU A 380 -22.68 -17.60 -6.80
N LYS A 381 -23.43 -16.62 -6.29
CA LYS A 381 -24.68 -16.18 -6.92
C LYS A 381 -24.42 -15.61 -8.31
N ASN A 382 -25.44 -15.57 -9.16
CA ASN A 382 -25.35 -14.78 -10.39
C ASN A 382 -25.27 -13.29 -10.07
N ASN A 383 -24.73 -12.54 -11.02
CA ASN A 383 -24.53 -11.10 -10.99
C ASN A 383 -23.61 -10.67 -9.84
N ARG A 384 -22.49 -11.39 -9.69
CA ARG A 384 -21.51 -11.24 -8.61
C ARG A 384 -20.09 -11.43 -9.11
N PHE A 385 -19.12 -10.97 -8.32
CA PHE A 385 -17.71 -11.04 -8.67
C PHE A 385 -16.94 -12.12 -7.91
N ALA A 386 -15.92 -12.66 -8.58
CA ALA A 386 -14.83 -13.40 -7.98
C ALA A 386 -13.52 -12.64 -8.19
N VAL A 387 -12.72 -12.49 -7.14
CA VAL A 387 -11.46 -11.73 -7.18
C VAL A 387 -10.32 -12.60 -6.67
N PHE A 388 -9.31 -12.84 -7.50
CA PHE A 388 -8.16 -13.69 -7.19
C PHE A 388 -6.85 -12.92 -7.33
N VAL A 389 -6.01 -12.95 -6.28
CA VAL A 389 -4.69 -12.32 -6.29
C VAL A 389 -3.63 -13.37 -6.61
N VAL A 390 -3.01 -13.29 -7.78
CA VAL A 390 -2.06 -14.28 -8.30
C VAL A 390 -0.80 -13.66 -8.89
N GLY A 391 0.37 -14.15 -8.47
CA GLY A 391 1.65 -13.99 -9.14
C GLY A 391 1.85 -15.06 -10.22
N ASP A 392 2.72 -14.79 -11.19
CA ASP A 392 3.13 -15.86 -12.11
C ASP A 392 4.36 -16.56 -11.53
N ILE A 393 4.43 -17.86 -11.72
CA ILE A 393 5.41 -18.74 -11.09
C ILE A 393 6.29 -19.39 -12.15
N ARG A 394 7.53 -19.67 -11.76
CA ARG A 394 8.52 -20.30 -12.63
C ARG A 394 8.75 -21.73 -12.19
N ASP A 395 8.92 -22.63 -13.16
CA ASP A 395 9.29 -24.02 -12.90
C ASP A 395 10.71 -24.15 -12.34
N LYS A 396 11.15 -25.38 -12.03
CA LYS A 396 12.51 -25.67 -11.54
C LYS A 396 13.63 -25.31 -12.53
N LYS A 397 13.31 -25.09 -13.81
CA LYS A 397 14.24 -24.57 -14.84
C LYS A 397 14.20 -23.03 -14.90
N GLY A 398 13.27 -22.42 -14.17
CA GLY A 398 13.04 -21.00 -14.05
C GLY A 398 12.27 -20.39 -15.23
N ILE A 399 11.44 -21.19 -15.90
CA ILE A 399 10.55 -20.78 -16.99
C ILE A 399 9.13 -20.58 -16.45
N TYR A 400 8.44 -19.52 -16.89
CA TYR A 400 7.08 -19.27 -16.43
C TYR A 400 6.15 -20.43 -16.77
N ARG A 401 5.32 -20.80 -15.81
CA ARG A 401 4.27 -21.82 -15.94
C ARG A 401 3.00 -21.28 -16.57
N ASN A 402 2.90 -19.97 -16.80
CA ASN A 402 1.70 -19.28 -17.29
C ASN A 402 0.52 -19.40 -16.31
N PHE A 403 0.80 -19.34 -15.00
CA PHE A 403 -0.19 -19.64 -13.96
C PHE A 403 -1.35 -18.62 -13.93
N VAL A 404 -1.08 -17.38 -14.30
CA VAL A 404 -2.11 -16.33 -14.45
C VAL A 404 -3.14 -16.75 -15.49
N SER A 405 -2.70 -17.19 -16.67
CA SER A 405 -3.61 -17.65 -17.73
C SER A 405 -4.37 -18.91 -17.33
N HIS A 406 -3.74 -19.87 -16.66
CA HIS A 406 -4.44 -21.05 -16.15
C HIS A 406 -5.52 -20.69 -15.10
N THR A 407 -5.31 -19.63 -14.32
CA THR A 407 -6.34 -19.10 -13.42
C THR A 407 -7.50 -18.48 -14.21
N ILE A 408 -7.22 -17.69 -15.24
CA ILE A 408 -8.25 -17.13 -16.14
C ILE A 408 -9.05 -18.26 -16.81
N GLU A 409 -8.38 -19.29 -17.33
CA GLU A 409 -9.03 -20.47 -17.91
C GLU A 409 -9.91 -21.23 -16.91
N ALA A 410 -9.48 -21.33 -15.64
CA ALA A 410 -10.24 -22.02 -14.61
C ALA A 410 -11.59 -21.33 -14.34
N PHE A 411 -11.60 -20.00 -14.24
CA PHE A 411 -12.83 -19.22 -14.02
C PHE A 411 -13.70 -19.15 -15.28
N THR A 412 -13.11 -18.90 -16.45
CA THR A 412 -13.85 -18.85 -17.72
C THR A 412 -14.45 -20.21 -18.09
N GLY A 413 -13.76 -21.30 -17.78
CA GLY A 413 -14.29 -22.66 -17.89
C GLY A 413 -15.48 -22.96 -16.96
N CYS A 414 -15.70 -22.14 -15.92
CA CYS A 414 -16.87 -22.20 -15.04
C CYS A 414 -18.00 -21.24 -15.46
N GLY A 415 -17.85 -20.55 -16.61
CA GLY A 415 -18.84 -19.62 -17.14
C GLY A 415 -18.75 -18.19 -16.58
N LEU A 416 -17.65 -17.83 -15.91
CA LEU A 416 -17.41 -16.45 -15.51
C LEU A 416 -16.67 -15.69 -16.61
N HIS A 417 -16.97 -14.40 -16.74
CA HIS A 417 -16.29 -13.50 -17.67
C HIS A 417 -15.10 -12.84 -16.99
N TYR A 418 -13.92 -12.88 -17.64
CA TYR A 418 -12.77 -12.11 -17.19
C TYR A 418 -13.06 -10.62 -17.37
N TYR A 419 -13.15 -9.88 -16.26
CA TYR A 419 -13.75 -8.56 -16.20
C TYR A 419 -12.71 -7.46 -16.04
N ASN A 420 -11.92 -7.48 -14.95
CA ASN A 420 -10.84 -6.53 -14.73
C ASN A 420 -9.50 -7.24 -14.50
N SER A 421 -8.43 -6.57 -14.93
CA SER A 421 -7.04 -6.90 -14.62
C SER A 421 -6.41 -5.74 -13.87
N LEU A 422 -5.98 -5.96 -12.62
CA LEU A 422 -5.26 -4.97 -11.86
C LEU A 422 -3.86 -5.49 -11.48
N ILE A 423 -2.92 -4.57 -11.31
CA ILE A 423 -1.54 -4.81 -10.95
C ILE A 423 -1.30 -4.26 -9.55
N LEU A 424 -1.06 -5.16 -8.59
CA LEU A 424 -0.63 -4.79 -7.25
C LEU A 424 0.89 -4.67 -7.22
N VAL A 425 1.41 -3.45 -7.13
CA VAL A 425 2.85 -3.20 -7.05
C VAL A 425 3.32 -3.38 -5.61
N ASN A 426 4.14 -4.41 -5.38
CA ASN A 426 4.66 -4.79 -4.07
C ASN A 426 5.91 -3.99 -3.68
N GLN A 427 6.28 -4.07 -2.40
CA GLN A 427 7.53 -3.50 -1.89
C GLN A 427 8.75 -4.18 -2.53
N ILE A 428 9.78 -3.39 -2.86
CA ILE A 428 11.00 -3.91 -3.53
C ILE A 428 11.83 -4.78 -2.57
N THR A 429 11.94 -4.36 -1.31
CA THR A 429 12.62 -5.10 -0.22
C THR A 429 13.95 -5.73 -0.65
N SER A 430 14.18 -7.02 -0.32
CA SER A 430 15.40 -7.76 -0.59
C SER A 430 15.60 -8.11 -2.08
N LEU A 431 14.61 -7.84 -2.95
CA LEU A 431 14.77 -8.06 -4.39
C LEU A 431 15.84 -7.15 -5.00
N ALA A 432 15.96 -5.90 -4.54
CA ALA A 432 17.00 -4.98 -5.01
C ALA A 432 18.42 -5.55 -4.86
N ILE A 433 18.65 -6.32 -3.78
CA ILE A 433 19.94 -6.95 -3.49
C ILE A 433 20.16 -8.15 -4.44
N ARG A 434 19.13 -8.96 -4.66
CA ARG A 434 19.24 -10.22 -5.42
C ARG A 434 19.20 -10.03 -6.93
N VAL A 435 18.51 -9.00 -7.43
CA VAL A 435 18.18 -8.84 -8.85
C VAL A 435 19.42 -8.71 -9.72
N ARG A 436 20.50 -8.05 -9.24
CA ARG A 436 21.73 -7.89 -10.02
C ARG A 436 22.36 -9.24 -10.37
N ARG A 437 22.54 -10.13 -9.40
CA ARG A 437 23.10 -11.47 -9.63
C ARG A 437 22.16 -12.32 -10.49
N GLN A 438 20.86 -12.23 -10.25
CA GLN A 438 19.84 -12.96 -10.99
C GLN A 438 19.82 -12.54 -12.47
N PHE A 439 19.78 -11.24 -12.75
CA PHE A 439 19.73 -10.68 -14.10
C PHE A 439 21.05 -10.91 -14.85
N ASN A 440 22.20 -10.72 -14.18
CA ASN A 440 23.48 -11.00 -14.81
C ASN A 440 23.66 -12.48 -15.15
N GLY A 441 23.13 -13.39 -14.32
CA GLY A 441 23.29 -14.83 -14.54
C GLY A 441 22.25 -15.51 -15.41
N THR A 442 21.06 -14.93 -15.55
CA THR A 442 19.93 -15.60 -16.21
C THR A 442 19.08 -14.68 -17.09
N ARG A 443 19.39 -13.37 -17.10
CA ARG A 443 18.57 -12.31 -17.71
C ARG A 443 17.11 -12.29 -17.23
N LYS A 444 16.84 -12.89 -16.07
CA LYS A 444 15.52 -12.85 -15.44
C LYS A 444 15.36 -11.56 -14.66
N VAL A 445 14.32 -10.79 -15.00
CA VAL A 445 13.91 -9.60 -14.26
C VAL A 445 13.32 -9.97 -12.90
N GLY A 446 13.48 -9.08 -11.92
CA GLY A 446 12.83 -9.20 -10.63
C GLY A 446 11.35 -8.82 -10.73
N LYS A 447 10.44 -9.73 -10.37
CA LYS A 447 9.01 -9.44 -10.35
C LYS A 447 8.65 -8.70 -9.06
N VAL A 448 8.08 -7.50 -9.21
CA VAL A 448 7.68 -6.60 -8.10
C VAL A 448 6.17 -6.39 -8.03
N HIS A 449 5.38 -7.23 -8.69
CA HIS A 449 3.93 -7.09 -8.71
C HIS A 449 3.21 -8.45 -8.71
N GLN A 450 1.94 -8.42 -8.30
CA GLN A 450 0.96 -9.49 -8.47
C GLN A 450 -0.20 -9.01 -9.33
N ASN A 451 -0.95 -9.94 -9.91
CA ASN A 451 -2.16 -9.64 -10.64
C ASN A 451 -3.36 -9.83 -9.71
N VAL A 452 -4.28 -8.87 -9.72
CA VAL A 452 -5.60 -9.00 -9.12
C VAL A 452 -6.57 -9.21 -10.28
N LEU A 453 -7.02 -10.45 -10.43
CA LEU A 453 -7.91 -10.86 -11.50
C LEU A 453 -9.35 -10.79 -11.00
N VAL A 454 -10.20 -10.07 -11.71
CA VAL A 454 -11.63 -9.93 -11.37
C VAL A 454 -12.46 -10.63 -12.44
N PHE A 455 -13.40 -11.46 -12.00
CA PHE A 455 -14.29 -12.22 -12.85
C PHE A 455 -15.74 -11.92 -12.48
N CYS A 456 -16.61 -11.81 -13.48
CA CYS A 456 -18.03 -11.58 -13.29
C CYS A 456 -18.83 -12.86 -13.63
N LYS A 457 -19.75 -13.27 -12.78
CA LYS A 457 -20.71 -14.34 -13.07
C LYS A 457 -22.05 -13.72 -13.47
N GLY A 458 -22.57 -14.02 -14.65
CA GLY A 458 -23.83 -13.46 -15.14
C GLY A 458 -23.65 -12.26 -16.07
N SER A 459 -24.72 -11.47 -16.29
CA SER A 459 -24.69 -10.30 -17.18
C SER A 459 -23.98 -9.14 -16.50
N VAL A 460 -23.11 -8.43 -17.22
CA VAL A 460 -22.40 -7.26 -16.69
C VAL A 460 -23.39 -6.17 -16.27
N GLU A 461 -24.42 -5.94 -17.08
CA GLU A 461 -25.47 -4.94 -16.86
C GLU A 461 -26.25 -5.24 -15.57
N GLU A 462 -26.75 -6.47 -15.41
CA GLU A 462 -27.49 -6.89 -14.21
C GLU A 462 -26.60 -6.93 -12.96
N THR A 463 -25.29 -7.17 -13.13
CA THR A 463 -24.32 -7.11 -12.03
C THR A 463 -24.20 -5.69 -11.53
N ILE A 464 -23.99 -4.72 -12.42
CA ILE A 464 -23.84 -3.31 -12.06
C ILE A 464 -25.12 -2.76 -11.41
N ASP A 465 -26.30 -3.12 -11.93
CA ASP A 465 -27.60 -2.71 -11.35
C ASP A 465 -27.82 -3.21 -9.91
N SER A 466 -27.08 -4.23 -9.48
CA SER A 466 -27.17 -4.78 -8.12
C SER A 466 -26.28 -4.07 -7.09
N PHE A 467 -25.40 -3.18 -7.53
CA PHE A 467 -24.65 -2.27 -6.65
C PHE A 467 -25.50 -1.02 -6.46
N GLU A 468 -25.60 -0.52 -5.23
CA GLU A 468 -26.19 0.80 -4.99
C GLU A 468 -25.48 1.83 -5.87
N GLU A 469 -26.24 2.80 -6.37
CA GLU A 469 -25.77 3.85 -7.27
C GLU A 469 -24.68 4.69 -6.56
N LEU A 470 -23.43 4.20 -6.53
CA LEU A 470 -22.25 5.05 -6.50
C LEU A 470 -22.49 6.04 -7.64
N GLN A 471 -22.63 7.32 -7.33
CA GLN A 471 -23.16 8.32 -8.25
C GLN A 471 -22.27 8.49 -9.49
N VAL A 472 -22.44 7.62 -10.49
CA VAL A 472 -21.61 7.55 -11.70
C VAL A 472 -22.47 7.82 -12.95
N LYS A 473 -23.81 7.71 -12.87
CA LYS A 473 -24.68 7.94 -14.05
C LYS A 473 -24.55 9.33 -14.67
N LYS A 474 -24.23 10.37 -13.90
CA LYS A 474 -23.96 11.72 -14.43
C LYS A 474 -22.53 11.90 -14.97
N ALA A 475 -21.53 11.23 -14.39
CA ALA A 475 -20.13 11.31 -14.84
C ALA A 475 -19.92 10.61 -16.20
N LEU A 476 -20.63 9.49 -16.43
CA LEU A 476 -20.56 8.71 -17.67
C LEU A 476 -21.09 9.45 -18.91
N GLU A 477 -22.10 10.31 -18.77
CA GLU A 477 -22.62 11.11 -19.90
C GLU A 477 -21.67 12.22 -20.35
N ILE A 478 -20.85 12.75 -19.42
CA ILE A 478 -19.83 13.76 -19.71
C ILE A 478 -18.57 13.09 -20.28
N PHE A 479 -18.16 11.94 -19.72
CA PHE A 479 -16.94 11.22 -20.12
C PHE A 479 -17.02 10.59 -21.52
N ASN A 480 -18.21 10.20 -21.97
CA ASN A 480 -18.40 9.62 -23.31
C ASN A 480 -18.18 10.62 -24.47
N LYS A 481 -18.00 11.92 -24.19
CA LYS A 481 -17.71 12.93 -25.21
C LYS A 481 -16.21 13.15 -25.50
N SER A 482 -15.28 12.59 -24.72
CA SER A 482 -13.83 12.87 -24.82
C SER A 482 -12.96 11.66 -25.20
N ARG A 483 -13.47 10.70 -25.99
CA ARG A 483 -12.64 9.59 -26.47
C ARG A 483 -11.58 10.07 -27.48
N GLU A 484 -10.35 10.22 -27.00
CA GLU A 484 -9.18 9.64 -27.66
C GLU A 484 -8.54 8.62 -26.72
N ASN A 485 -8.38 7.38 -27.20
CA ASN A 485 -7.85 6.26 -26.43
C ASN A 485 -6.45 6.57 -25.87
N SER A 486 -6.25 6.40 -24.56
CA SER A 486 -4.92 6.25 -23.96
C SER A 486 -4.75 4.82 -23.41
N ASN A 487 -4.62 3.86 -24.33
CA ASN A 487 -3.97 2.59 -23.98
C ASN A 487 -2.47 2.88 -23.81
N LEU A 488 -2.07 3.39 -22.64
CA LEU A 488 -0.68 3.58 -22.24
C LEU A 488 -0.30 2.45 -21.27
N HIS A 489 -0.29 1.22 -21.77
CA HIS A 489 0.58 0.19 -21.21
C HIS A 489 1.05 -0.70 -22.36
N ASP A 490 2.37 -0.85 -22.47
CA ASP A 490 3.00 -1.80 -23.37
C ASP A 490 3.39 -3.04 -22.56
N ASP A 491 2.77 -4.18 -22.86
CA ASP A 491 3.24 -5.47 -22.36
C ASP A 491 4.49 -5.89 -23.16
N VAL A 492 5.68 -5.71 -22.57
CA VAL A 492 6.93 -6.18 -23.18
C VAL A 492 7.09 -7.69 -22.95
N LEU A 493 6.74 -8.48 -23.95
CA LEU A 493 6.94 -9.93 -23.96
C LEU A 493 8.34 -10.28 -24.48
N VAL A 494 9.14 -10.97 -23.67
CA VAL A 494 10.49 -11.40 -24.02
C VAL A 494 10.52 -12.92 -24.20
N PHE A 495 10.86 -13.38 -25.41
CA PHE A 495 11.03 -14.79 -25.76
C PHE A 495 12.52 -15.11 -25.98
N TYR A 496 12.92 -16.35 -25.71
CA TYR A 496 14.29 -16.81 -25.95
C TYR A 496 14.31 -18.22 -26.57
N LYS A 497 15.36 -18.55 -27.32
CA LYS A 497 15.58 -19.86 -27.97
C LYS A 497 16.93 -20.42 -27.52
N GLY A 498 16.95 -21.50 -26.73
CA GLY A 498 18.19 -22.13 -26.21
C GLY A 498 18.06 -22.66 -24.77
N ASP A 499 19.18 -22.95 -24.08
CA ASP A 499 19.21 -23.24 -22.63
C ASP A 499 19.54 -21.96 -21.84
N PRO A 500 18.68 -21.48 -20.93
CA PRO A 500 18.93 -20.29 -20.11
C PRO A 500 20.21 -20.33 -19.26
N LYS A 501 20.76 -21.52 -18.97
CA LYS A 501 21.96 -21.68 -18.16
C LYS A 501 23.22 -21.18 -18.86
N ASN A 502 23.22 -21.16 -20.19
CA ASN A 502 24.39 -20.79 -20.99
C ASN A 502 24.40 -19.28 -21.34
N ILE A 503 23.39 -18.51 -20.90
CA ILE A 503 23.26 -17.08 -21.17
C ILE A 503 24.51 -16.27 -20.81
N LYS A 504 25.26 -16.67 -19.77
CA LYS A 504 26.50 -15.97 -19.37
C LYS A 504 27.65 -16.11 -20.38
N GLU A 505 27.64 -17.18 -21.18
CA GLU A 505 28.69 -17.45 -22.17
C GLU A 505 28.49 -16.56 -23.40
N ASP A 506 27.22 -16.33 -23.78
CA ASP A 506 26.85 -15.54 -24.95
C ASP A 506 26.63 -14.05 -24.65
N PHE A 507 26.22 -13.72 -23.42
CA PHE A 507 26.00 -12.34 -22.98
C PHE A 507 26.95 -11.98 -21.83
N GLY A 508 27.88 -11.05 -22.07
CA GLY A 508 28.82 -10.54 -21.07
C GLY A 508 28.18 -9.80 -19.87
N GLU A 509 28.99 -9.20 -19.01
CA GLU A 509 28.48 -8.34 -17.94
C GLU A 509 27.85 -7.06 -18.51
N LEU A 510 26.71 -6.65 -17.93
CA LEU A 510 26.07 -5.39 -18.30
C LEU A 510 26.89 -4.23 -17.73
N HIS A 511 27.49 -3.45 -18.63
CA HIS A 511 28.02 -2.14 -18.33
C HIS A 511 26.93 -1.10 -18.61
N ILE A 512 26.34 -0.56 -17.55
CA ILE A 512 25.39 0.54 -17.64
C ILE A 512 26.20 1.82 -17.39
N SER A 513 26.32 2.65 -18.41
CA SER A 513 26.82 4.03 -18.30
C SER A 513 25.65 4.95 -17.95
N ASP A 514 25.88 5.97 -17.12
CA ASP A 514 24.89 7.03 -16.88
C ASP A 514 24.74 7.97 -18.10
N GLU A 515 25.61 7.85 -19.09
CA GLU A 515 25.48 8.53 -20.37
C GLU A 515 24.46 7.80 -21.24
N LEU A 516 23.46 8.53 -21.73
CA LEU A 516 22.53 8.03 -22.76
C LEU A 516 23.34 7.54 -23.98
N PRO A 517 22.97 6.42 -24.61
CA PRO A 517 23.61 6.01 -25.85
C PRO A 517 23.44 7.12 -26.90
N GLN A 518 24.55 7.52 -27.54
CA GLN A 518 24.53 8.47 -28.66
C GLN A 518 23.75 7.94 -29.86
#